data_AF-L7KST5-F1
#
_entry.id   AF-L7KST5-F1
#
_cell.length_a   1.000
_cell.length_b   1.000
_cell.length_c   1.000
_cell.angle_alpha   90.00
_cell.angle_beta   90.00
_cell.angle_gamma   90.00
#
_symmetry.space_group_name_H-M   'P 1'
#
loop_
_entity.id
_entity.type
_entity.pdbx_description
1 polymer ?
#
loop_
_entity_poly.entity_id
_entity_poly.type
_entity_poly.pdbx_seq_one_letter_code
_entity_poly.pdbx_strand_id
1 'polypeptide(L)'
;MITDIALCAASLVTGVVAGVAIATYRLRARLCPDLHAHELSDDDRAHIEAEFAAHTSAANRAISEFADALAGTDRDLRNRLRRFETGGYHS
;
A
#
# COMPACT_ATOMS: atom_id res chain seq x y z
N MET A 1 -40.75 -36.26 12.71
CA MET A 1 -40.51 -35.24 13.76
C MET A 1 -39.07 -34.73 13.79
N ILE A 2 -38.02 -35.56 13.88
CA ILE A 2 -36.62 -35.07 13.85
C ILE A 2 -36.21 -34.57 12.45
N THR A 3 -36.74 -35.18 11.39
CA THR A 3 -36.48 -34.83 9.98
C THR A 3 -37.08 -33.49 9.56
N ASP A 4 -38.22 -33.10 10.12
CA ASP A 4 -38.93 -31.85 9.78
C ASP A 4 -38.24 -30.62 10.35
N ILE A 5 -37.66 -30.73 11.55
CA ILE A 5 -36.92 -29.66 12.21
C ILE A 5 -35.60 -29.37 11.45
N ALA A 6 -34.91 -30.41 10.99
CA ALA A 6 -33.67 -30.27 10.22
C ALA A 6 -33.90 -29.59 8.85
N LEU A 7 -35.01 -29.91 8.17
CA LEU A 7 -35.36 -29.30 6.88
C LEU A 7 -35.74 -27.82 7.01
N CYS A 8 -36.49 -27.46 8.06
CA CYS A 8 -36.82 -26.07 8.37
C CYS A 8 -35.57 -25.27 8.75
N ALA A 9 -34.67 -25.84 9.54
CA ALA A 9 -33.41 -25.20 9.91
C ALA A 9 -32.49 -24.98 8.70
N ALA A 10 -32.38 -25.97 7.79
CA ALA A 10 -31.62 -25.83 6.56
C ALA A 10 -32.19 -24.70 5.67
N SER A 11 -33.52 -24.64 5.52
CA SER A 11 -34.19 -23.61 4.71
C SER A 11 -34.01 -22.20 5.29
N LEU A 12 -34.07 -22.05 6.62
CA LEU A 12 -33.80 -20.80 7.31
C LEU A 12 -32.35 -20.35 7.13
N VAL A 13 -31.38 -21.26 7.28
CA VAL A 13 -29.96 -20.94 7.10
C VAL A 13 -29.69 -20.51 5.66
N THR A 14 -30.20 -21.22 4.65
CA THR A 14 -30.03 -20.84 3.24
C THR A 14 -30.70 -19.50 2.94
N GLY A 15 -31.89 -19.24 3.49
CA GLY A 15 -32.60 -17.97 3.33
C GLY A 15 -31.87 -16.79 3.97
N VAL A 16 -31.30 -16.98 5.16
CA VAL A 16 -30.50 -15.95 5.84
C VAL A 16 -29.21 -15.68 5.07
N VAL A 17 -28.50 -16.72 4.62
CA VAL A 17 -27.26 -16.56 3.84
C VAL A 17 -27.54 -15.84 2.50
N ALA A 18 -28.61 -16.22 1.80
CA ALA A 18 -29.02 -15.55 0.56
C ALA A 18 -29.42 -14.08 0.81
N GLY A 19 -30.17 -13.80 1.89
CA GLY A 19 -30.55 -12.45 2.29
C GLY A 19 -29.35 -11.56 2.61
N VAL A 20 -28.38 -12.08 3.37
CA VAL A 20 -27.13 -11.38 3.69
C VAL A 20 -26.29 -11.14 2.45
N ALA A 21 -26.19 -12.10 1.53
CA ALA A 21 -25.47 -11.93 0.27
C ALA A 21 -26.09 -10.84 -0.61
N ILE A 22 -27.43 -10.79 -0.70
CA ILE A 22 -28.13 -9.76 -1.47
C ILE A 22 -27.97 -8.38 -0.80
N ALA A 23 -28.09 -8.32 0.53
CA ALA A 23 -27.94 -7.07 1.28
C ALA A 23 -26.52 -6.50 1.15
N THR A 24 -25.50 -7.35 1.28
CA THR A 24 -24.10 -6.94 1.12
C THR A 24 -23.77 -6.54 -0.32
N TYR A 25 -24.29 -7.25 -1.33
CA TYR A 25 -24.15 -6.85 -2.73
C TYR A 25 -24.81 -5.49 -3.02
N ARG A 26 -26.04 -5.28 -2.54
CA ARG A 26 -26.76 -4.00 -2.67
C ARG A 26 -26.06 -2.87 -1.94
N LEU A 27 -25.53 -3.13 -0.74
CA LEU A 27 -24.78 -2.15 0.04
C LEU A 27 -23.48 -1.78 -0.68
N ARG A 28 -22.74 -2.78 -1.18
CA ARG A 28 -21.52 -2.57 -1.97
C ARG A 28 -21.79 -1.73 -3.22
N ALA A 29 -22.86 -2.04 -3.97
CA ALA A 29 -23.27 -1.27 -5.15
C ALA A 29 -23.71 0.16 -4.82
N ARG A 30 -24.17 0.45 -3.60
CA ARG A 30 -24.50 1.82 -3.17
C ARG A 30 -23.27 2.61 -2.73
N LEU A 31 -22.33 1.95 -2.06
CA LEU A 31 -21.12 2.59 -1.54
C LEU A 31 -20.08 2.84 -2.64
N CYS A 32 -20.02 1.94 -3.61
CA CYS A 32 -19.08 1.98 -4.73
C CYS A 32 -19.83 1.57 -6.01
N PRO A 33 -20.64 2.49 -6.58
CA PRO A 33 -21.46 2.19 -7.75
C PRO A 33 -20.63 1.95 -9.02
N ASP A 34 -19.39 2.45 -9.06
CA ASP A 34 -18.43 2.19 -10.11
C ASP A 34 -17.14 1.61 -9.52
N LEU A 35 -16.94 0.31 -9.73
CA LEU A 35 -15.74 -0.40 -9.29
C LEU A 35 -14.50 0.01 -10.11
N HIS A 36 -14.68 0.43 -11.35
CA HIS A 36 -13.60 0.84 -12.25
C HIS A 36 -13.12 2.28 -11.96
N ALA A 37 -13.95 3.10 -11.31
CA ALA A 37 -13.56 4.43 -10.85
C ALA A 37 -12.43 4.43 -9.78
N HIS A 38 -12.10 3.26 -9.23
CA HIS A 38 -11.00 3.09 -8.26
C HIS A 38 -9.88 2.18 -8.77
N GLU A 39 -9.90 1.78 -10.04
CA GLU A 39 -8.76 1.10 -10.63
C GLU A 39 -7.63 2.11 -10.81
N LEU A 40 -6.46 1.79 -10.26
CA LEU A 40 -5.25 2.58 -10.49
C LEU A 40 -4.94 2.53 -11.99
N SER A 41 -5.05 3.66 -12.66
CA SER A 41 -4.63 3.76 -14.06
C SER A 41 -3.11 3.65 -14.17
N ASP A 42 -2.61 3.35 -15.37
CA ASP A 42 -1.18 3.38 -15.63
C ASP A 42 -0.61 4.82 -15.48
N ASP A 43 -1.44 5.85 -15.72
CA ASP A 43 -1.07 7.26 -15.47
C ASP A 43 -0.91 7.53 -13.96
N ASP A 44 -1.79 6.99 -13.12
CA ASP A 44 -1.67 7.09 -11.65
C ASP A 44 -0.39 6.40 -11.17
N ARG A 45 -0.06 5.23 -11.77
CA ARG A 45 1.19 4.52 -11.45
C ARG A 45 2.41 5.36 -11.79
N ALA A 46 2.45 5.94 -13.00
CA ALA A 46 3.57 6.78 -13.42
C ALA A 46 3.69 8.03 -12.54
N HIS A 47 2.57 8.63 -12.14
CA HIS A 47 2.56 9.77 -11.24
C HIS A 47 3.12 9.42 -9.85
N ILE A 48 2.67 8.30 -9.27
CA ILE A 48 3.16 7.81 -7.98
C ILE A 48 4.64 7.47 -8.05
N GLU A 49 5.10 6.80 -9.10
CA GLU A 49 6.53 6.50 -9.31
C GLU A 49 7.38 7.78 -9.35
N ALA A 50 6.90 8.81 -10.05
CA ALA A 50 7.56 10.11 -10.11
C ALA A 50 7.62 10.80 -8.73
N GLU A 51 6.53 10.76 -7.95
CA GLU A 51 6.53 11.30 -6.58
C GLU A 51 7.50 10.56 -5.67
N PHE A 52 7.51 9.22 -5.71
CA PHE A 52 8.44 8.42 -4.94
C PHE A 52 9.90 8.72 -5.33
N ALA A 53 10.20 8.81 -6.62
CA ALA A 53 11.54 9.14 -7.10
C ALA A 53 11.98 10.55 -6.63
N ALA A 54 11.08 11.54 -6.71
CA ALA A 54 11.34 12.88 -6.23
C ALA A 54 11.58 12.90 -4.70
N HIS A 55 10.77 12.16 -3.94
CA HIS A 55 10.90 12.06 -2.50
C HIS A 55 12.21 11.37 -2.08
N THR A 56 12.56 10.24 -2.71
CA THR A 56 13.83 9.56 -2.49
C THR A 56 15.02 10.46 -2.84
N SER A 57 14.95 11.21 -3.94
CA SER A 57 16.00 12.17 -4.30
C SER A 57 16.13 13.29 -3.25
N ALA A 58 15.02 13.79 -2.71
CA ALA A 58 15.05 14.82 -1.67
C ALA A 58 15.64 14.27 -0.35
N ALA A 59 15.25 13.06 0.05
CA ALA A 59 15.79 12.39 1.23
C ALA A 59 17.31 12.17 1.11
N ASN A 60 17.77 11.67 -0.04
CA ASN A 60 19.20 11.47 -0.30
C ASN A 60 19.99 12.79 -0.24
N ARG A 61 19.41 13.89 -0.74
CA ARG A 61 20.03 15.21 -0.63
C ARG A 61 20.16 15.66 0.81
N ALA A 62 19.10 15.53 1.62
CA ALA A 62 19.15 15.89 3.03
C ALA A 62 20.20 15.07 3.80
N ILE A 63 20.29 13.75 3.53
CA ILE A 63 21.32 12.88 4.11
C ILE A 63 22.72 13.36 3.73
N SER A 64 22.94 13.69 2.45
CA SER A 64 24.23 14.22 1.99
C SER A 64 24.58 15.55 2.66
N GLU A 65 23.61 16.47 2.82
CA GLU A 65 23.82 17.75 3.50
C GLU A 65 24.21 17.55 4.97
N PHE A 66 23.58 16.61 5.67
CA PHE A 66 23.99 16.23 7.02
C PHE A 66 25.40 15.62 7.04
N ALA A 67 25.74 14.78 6.07
CA ALA A 67 27.06 14.20 5.96
C ALA A 67 28.15 15.25 5.66
N ASP A 68 27.83 16.26 4.84
CA ASP A 68 28.69 17.41 4.58
C ASP A 68 28.90 18.23 5.87
N ALA A 69 27.81 18.51 6.60
CA ALA A 69 27.87 19.23 7.88
C ALA A 69 28.67 18.46 8.95
N LEU A 70 28.52 17.14 9.00
CA LEU A 70 29.24 16.26 9.93
C LEU A 70 30.74 16.19 9.60
N ALA A 71 31.08 16.11 8.31
CA ALA A 71 32.47 16.06 7.88
C ALA A 71 33.19 17.40 8.06
N GLY A 72 32.48 18.52 7.91
CA GLY A 72 33.08 19.85 7.99
C GLY A 72 34.22 20.01 6.98
N THR A 73 35.46 20.15 7.46
CA THR A 73 36.66 20.25 6.62
C THR A 73 37.41 18.91 6.45
N ASP A 74 36.98 17.84 7.12
CA ASP A 74 37.62 16.53 7.05
C ASP A 74 37.24 15.79 5.76
N ARG A 75 38.16 15.84 4.78
CA ARG A 75 38.02 15.15 3.49
C ARG A 75 37.97 13.64 3.63
N ASP A 76 38.65 13.06 4.61
CA ASP A 76 38.73 11.59 4.75
C ASP A 76 37.43 11.05 5.33
N LEU A 77 36.86 11.77 6.31
CA LEU A 77 35.52 11.51 6.83
C LEU A 77 34.44 11.66 5.76
N ARG A 78 34.49 12.72 4.93
CA ARG A 78 33.50 12.87 3.85
C ARG A 78 33.57 11.73 2.83
N ASN A 79 34.77 11.30 2.45
CA ASN A 79 34.95 10.17 1.54
C ASN A 79 34.39 8.86 2.13
N ARG A 80 34.52 8.65 3.45
CA ARG A 80 33.89 7.50 4.13
C ARG A 80 32.38 7.58 4.10
N LEU A 81 31.80 8.74 4.43
CA LEU A 81 30.34 8.95 4.41
C LEU A 81 29.75 8.76 3.00
N ARG A 82 30.44 9.23 1.94
CA ARG A 82 30.03 9.00 0.55
C ARG A 82 29.99 7.52 0.17
N ARG A 83 30.89 6.69 0.71
CA ARG A 83 30.85 5.22 0.50
C ARG A 83 29.65 4.57 1.18
N PHE A 84 29.23 5.09 2.35
CA PHE A 84 28.00 4.65 3.00
C PHE A 84 26.75 5.04 2.20
N GLU A 85 26.70 6.28 1.69
CA GLU A 85 25.58 6.77 0.85
C GLU A 85 25.40 5.96 -0.45
N THR A 86 26.46 5.37 -0.98
CA THR A 86 26.46 4.60 -2.24
C THR A 86 26.36 3.08 -2.04
N GLY A 87 26.18 2.60 -0.80
CA GLY A 87 26.04 1.17 -0.50
C GLY A 87 27.33 0.34 -0.61
N GLY A 88 28.50 0.99 -0.66
CA GLY A 88 29.80 0.33 -0.86
C GLY A 88 30.37 -0.41 0.37
N TYR A 89 29.52 -0.79 1.34
CA TYR A 89 29.91 -1.46 2.59
C TYR A 89 29.59 -2.97 2.59
N HIS A 90 29.62 -3.59 1.41
CA HIS A 90 29.52 -5.04 1.24
C HIS A 90 30.80 -5.54 0.56
N SER A 91 31.80 -5.85 1.39
CA SER A 91 32.97 -6.67 1.05
C SER A 91 33.37 -7.48 2.27
#